data_AF-E9G9I7-F1
#
_entry.id   AF-E9G9I7-F1
#
_cell.length_a   1.000
_cell.length_b   1.000
_cell.length_c   1.000
_cell.angle_alpha   90.00
_cell.angle_beta   90.00
_cell.angle_gamma   90.00
#
_symmetry.space_group_name_H-M   'P 1'
#
loop_
_entity.id
_entity.type
_entity.pdbx_description
1 polymer ?
#
loop_
_entity_poly.entity_id
_entity_poly.type
_entity_poly.pdbx_seq_one_letter_code
_entity_poly.pdbx_strand_id
1 'polypeptide(L)'
;MFESDSQKYLLPVVTSYIKQGMVDAALKRVQVLAEESLKDQALKYMAVLVDGDQLYKEALATYDLQLTLMVAHRSQKDPKEYLAFLNELKAMADENERRFTVDNSLKRYDSAVRHLCRCRPIRTEQITSYMKLHRVYVSVIDELRTVLPTSEVQEALEAAACLQAEILVLNEF
;
A
#
# COMPACT_ATOMS: atom_id res chain seq x y z
N MET A 1 -23.18 12.13 24.26
CA MET A 1 -24.24 11.16 23.90
C MET A 1 -23.96 10.43 22.58
N PHE A 2 -23.23 11.01 21.62
CA PHE A 2 -22.86 10.34 20.35
C PHE A 2 -21.72 9.29 20.44
N GLU A 3 -20.87 9.32 21.47
CA GLU A 3 -19.77 8.35 21.63
C GLU A 3 -20.22 6.95 22.08
N SER A 4 -21.36 6.84 22.77
CA SER A 4 -21.84 5.55 23.27
C SER A 4 -22.42 4.68 22.15
N ASP A 5 -23.08 5.30 21.17
CA ASP A 5 -23.67 4.58 20.02
C ASP A 5 -22.59 4.13 19.03
N SER A 6 -21.50 4.89 18.86
CA SER A 6 -20.42 4.53 17.93
C SER A 6 -19.68 3.26 18.34
N GLN A 7 -19.51 3.04 19.65
CA GLN A 7 -18.94 1.80 20.19
C GLN A 7 -19.92 0.62 20.03
N LYS A 8 -21.22 0.85 20.28
CA LYS A 8 -22.26 -0.18 20.21
C LYS A 8 -22.42 -0.78 18.80
N TYR A 9 -22.31 0.06 17.77
CA TYR A 9 -22.47 -0.38 16.38
C TYR A 9 -21.15 -0.67 15.66
N LEU A 10 -20.00 -0.63 16.35
CA LEU A 10 -18.69 -0.86 15.75
C LEU A 10 -18.62 -2.21 15.01
N LEU A 11 -18.94 -3.31 15.68
CA LEU A 11 -18.84 -4.64 15.09
C LEU A 11 -19.84 -4.83 13.93
N PRO A 12 -21.14 -4.51 14.06
CA PRO A 12 -22.07 -4.58 12.92
C PRO A 12 -21.62 -3.77 11.69
N VAL A 13 -21.07 -2.57 11.91
CA VAL A 13 -20.55 -1.74 10.83
C VAL A 13 -19.34 -2.40 10.16
N VAL A 14 -18.40 -2.94 10.94
CA VAL A 14 -17.25 -3.69 10.43
C VAL A 14 -17.72 -4.93 9.64
N THR A 15 -18.69 -5.69 10.15
CA THR A 15 -19.28 -6.84 9.45
C THR A 15 -19.87 -6.42 8.10
N SER A 16 -20.60 -5.31 8.07
CA SER A 16 -21.22 -4.78 6.85
C SER A 16 -20.18 -4.50 5.76
N TYR A 17 -19.09 -3.80 6.08
CA TYR A 17 -18.01 -3.53 5.12
C TYR A 17 -17.34 -4.82 4.63
N ILE A 18 -17.04 -5.75 5.53
CA ILE A 18 -16.40 -7.02 5.17
C ILE A 18 -17.29 -7.84 4.23
N LYS A 19 -18.60 -7.91 4.49
CA LYS A 19 -19.54 -8.65 3.64
C LYS A 19 -19.71 -8.02 2.25
N GLN A 20 -19.39 -6.74 2.09
CA GLN A 20 -19.32 -6.05 0.79
C GLN A 20 -17.94 -6.18 0.12
N GLY A 21 -16.98 -6.90 0.72
CA GLY A 21 -15.61 -7.02 0.21
C GLY A 21 -14.72 -5.81 0.49
N MET A 22 -15.20 -4.82 1.27
CA MET A 22 -14.51 -3.56 1.55
C MET A 22 -13.67 -3.65 2.82
N VAL A 23 -12.69 -4.56 2.84
CA VAL A 23 -11.83 -4.79 4.01
C VAL A 23 -10.98 -3.55 4.35
N ASP A 24 -10.51 -2.83 3.35
CA ASP A 24 -9.75 -1.58 3.51
C ASP A 24 -10.57 -0.50 4.21
N ALA A 25 -11.85 -0.35 3.85
CA ALA A 25 -12.77 0.61 4.44
C ALA A 25 -13.06 0.24 5.91
N ALA A 26 -13.21 -1.05 6.21
CA ALA A 26 -13.35 -1.53 7.58
C ALA A 26 -12.09 -1.19 8.41
N LEU A 27 -10.89 -1.44 7.90
CA LEU A 27 -9.64 -1.11 8.59
C LEU A 27 -9.49 0.40 8.84
N LYS A 28 -9.84 1.25 7.87
CA LYS A 28 -9.83 2.71 8.04
C LYS A 28 -10.76 3.16 9.18
N ARG A 29 -11.90 2.50 9.38
CA ARG A 29 -12.80 2.76 10.51
C ARG A 29 -12.19 2.36 11.85
N VAL A 30 -11.45 1.25 11.88
CA VAL A 30 -10.76 0.79 13.10
C VAL A 30 -9.56 1.68 13.42
N GLN A 31 -8.84 2.15 12.40
CA GLN A 31 -7.65 2.98 12.55
C GLN A 31 -7.93 4.28 13.33
N VAL A 32 -9.08 4.92 13.08
CA VAL A 32 -9.46 6.20 13.71
C VAL A 32 -9.99 6.06 15.14
N LEU A 33 -10.18 4.85 15.66
CA LEU A 33 -10.61 4.66 17.04
C LEU A 33 -9.53 5.20 18.00
N ALA A 34 -9.95 5.84 19.10
CA ALA A 34 -9.00 6.33 20.11
C ALA A 34 -8.59 5.20 21.08
N GLU A 35 -9.54 4.35 21.48
CA GLU A 35 -9.29 3.28 22.44
C GLU A 35 -8.66 2.05 21.79
N GLU A 36 -7.49 1.67 22.28
CA GLU A 36 -6.76 0.49 21.80
C GLU A 36 -7.51 -0.83 22.10
N SER A 37 -8.27 -0.88 23.19
CA SER A 37 -9.14 -2.02 23.54
C SER A 37 -10.20 -2.28 22.46
N LEU A 38 -10.84 -1.21 21.96
CA LEU A 38 -11.83 -1.30 20.89
C LEU A 38 -11.18 -1.65 19.55
N LYS A 39 -9.99 -1.10 19.26
CA LYS A 39 -9.21 -1.53 18.08
C LYS A 39 -8.94 -3.02 18.14
N ASP A 40 -8.38 -3.50 19.24
CA ASP A 40 -8.05 -4.91 19.43
C ASP A 40 -9.29 -5.81 19.31
N GLN A 41 -10.43 -5.40 19.89
CA GLN A 41 -11.68 -6.12 19.76
C GLN A 41 -12.17 -6.19 18.32
N ALA A 42 -12.15 -5.08 17.58
CA ALA A 42 -12.54 -5.05 16.18
C ALA A 42 -11.59 -5.90 15.33
N LEU A 43 -10.28 -5.78 15.50
CA LEU A 43 -9.29 -6.55 14.73
C LEU A 43 -9.39 -8.06 14.99
N LYS A 44 -9.61 -8.48 16.25
CA LYS A 44 -9.91 -9.88 16.58
C LYS A 44 -11.13 -10.38 15.82
N TYR A 45 -12.18 -9.58 15.77
CA TYR A 45 -13.40 -9.93 15.05
C TYR A 45 -13.18 -9.98 13.53
N MET A 46 -12.43 -9.03 12.95
CA MET A 46 -12.07 -9.03 11.54
C MET A 46 -11.26 -10.27 11.14
N ALA A 47 -10.29 -10.68 11.98
CA ALA A 47 -9.46 -11.86 11.74
C ALA A 47 -10.24 -13.19 11.76
N VAL A 48 -11.46 -13.20 12.33
CA VAL A 48 -12.37 -14.36 12.26
C VAL A 48 -13.17 -14.36 10.95
N LEU A 49 -13.40 -13.20 10.34
CA LEU A 49 -14.27 -13.04 9.17
C LEU A 49 -13.52 -13.02 7.83
N VAL A 50 -12.25 -12.64 7.85
CA VAL A 50 -11.41 -12.42 6.67
C VAL A 50 -10.19 -13.33 6.75
N ASP A 51 -9.74 -13.81 5.59
CA ASP A 51 -8.46 -14.51 5.50
C ASP A 51 -7.32 -13.69 6.11
N GLY A 52 -6.47 -14.33 6.91
CA GLY A 52 -5.42 -13.64 7.66
C GLY A 52 -4.38 -12.95 6.79
N ASP A 53 -4.03 -13.56 5.65
CA ASP A 53 -3.09 -12.96 4.70
C ASP A 53 -3.71 -11.77 3.97
N GLN A 54 -4.98 -11.86 3.58
CA GLN A 54 -5.70 -10.71 3.02
C GLN A 54 -5.79 -9.56 4.03
N LEU A 55 -6.17 -9.84 5.28
CA LEU A 55 -6.30 -8.82 6.31
C LEU A 55 -4.96 -8.14 6.61
N TYR A 56 -3.87 -8.91 6.66
CA TYR A 56 -2.51 -8.37 6.84
C TYR A 56 -2.08 -7.47 5.68
N LYS A 57 -2.35 -7.88 4.43
CA LYS A 57 -2.04 -7.07 3.23
C LYS A 57 -2.79 -5.73 3.24
N GLU A 58 -4.07 -5.74 3.59
CA GLU A 58 -4.85 -4.50 3.69
C GLU A 58 -4.42 -3.64 4.87
N ALA A 59 -3.94 -4.24 5.96
CA ALA A 59 -3.36 -3.49 7.08
C ALA A 59 -2.06 -2.80 6.68
N LEU A 60 -1.16 -3.49 5.97
CA LEU A 60 0.06 -2.89 5.42
C LEU A 60 -0.25 -1.68 4.52
N ALA A 61 -1.29 -1.78 3.70
CA ALA A 61 -1.74 -0.71 2.81
C ALA A 61 -2.23 0.56 3.54
N THR A 62 -2.47 0.51 4.86
CA THR A 62 -2.80 1.70 5.66
C THR A 62 -1.56 2.53 6.03
N TYR A 63 -0.35 2.00 5.79
CA TYR A 63 0.94 2.54 6.21
C TYR A 63 1.12 2.72 7.72
N ASP A 64 0.18 2.24 8.53
CA ASP A 64 0.24 2.25 9.99
C ASP A 64 0.86 0.95 10.49
N LEU A 65 2.15 1.02 10.84
CA LEU A 65 2.92 -0.13 11.29
C LEU A 65 2.42 -0.68 12.64
N GLN A 66 1.83 0.15 13.50
CA GLN A 66 1.26 -0.30 14.77
C GLN A 66 -0.02 -1.10 14.51
N LEU A 67 -0.93 -0.57 13.70
CA LEU A 67 -2.15 -1.28 13.30
C LEU A 67 -1.80 -2.61 12.59
N THR A 68 -0.82 -2.57 11.70
CA THR A 68 -0.33 -3.77 10.98
C THR A 68 0.22 -4.82 11.94
N LEU A 69 0.98 -4.40 12.95
CA LEU A 69 1.50 -5.30 13.98
C LEU A 69 0.36 -5.95 14.77
N MET A 70 -0.65 -5.17 15.17
CA MET A 70 -1.83 -5.71 15.86
C MET A 70 -2.55 -6.76 15.00
N VAL A 71 -2.76 -6.45 13.71
CA VAL A 71 -3.38 -7.38 12.75
C VAL A 71 -2.56 -8.66 12.60
N ALA A 72 -1.24 -8.55 12.44
CA ALA A 72 -0.36 -9.70 12.27
C ALA A 72 -0.46 -10.67 13.47
N HIS A 73 -0.47 -10.14 14.69
CA HIS A 73 -0.65 -10.92 15.91
C HIS A 73 -2.01 -11.63 15.98
N ARG A 74 -3.07 -11.06 15.40
CA ARG A 74 -4.42 -11.67 15.40
C ARG A 74 -4.65 -12.62 14.22
N SER A 75 -3.89 -12.47 13.14
CA SER A 75 -4.03 -13.25 11.90
C SER A 75 -3.21 -14.55 11.89
N GLN A 76 -2.59 -14.92 13.02
CA GLN A 76 -1.75 -16.13 13.18
C GLN A 76 -0.61 -16.25 12.15
N LYS A 77 -0.13 -15.12 11.63
CA LYS A 77 1.01 -15.09 10.71
C LYS A 77 2.30 -15.44 11.46
N ASP A 78 3.29 -16.00 10.77
CA ASP A 78 4.58 -16.34 11.40
C ASP A 78 5.24 -15.08 11.98
N PRO A 79 5.48 -15.03 13.31
CA PRO A 79 6.16 -13.94 13.98
C PRO A 79 7.50 -13.55 13.38
N LYS A 80 8.27 -14.52 12.89
CA LYS A 80 9.60 -14.23 12.34
C LYS A 80 9.51 -13.43 11.06
N GLU A 81 8.58 -13.78 10.16
CA GLU A 81 8.43 -13.11 8.87
C GLU A 81 7.90 -11.69 9.03
N TYR A 82 6.78 -11.51 9.73
CA TYR A 82 6.18 -10.18 9.82
C TYR A 82 7.01 -9.23 10.68
N LEU A 83 7.70 -9.71 11.73
CA LEU A 83 8.57 -8.85 12.53
C LEU A 83 9.81 -8.42 11.76
N ALA A 84 10.43 -9.31 10.99
CA ALA A 84 11.57 -8.96 10.15
C ALA A 84 11.20 -7.83 9.17
N PHE A 85 10.08 -8.00 8.44
CA PHE A 85 9.62 -7.00 7.48
C PHE A 85 9.23 -5.68 8.16
N LEU A 86 8.47 -5.72 9.27
CA LEU A 86 8.10 -4.49 9.99
C LEU A 86 9.32 -3.76 10.59
N ASN A 87 10.36 -4.48 11.01
CA ASN A 87 11.59 -3.87 11.50
C ASN A 87 12.40 -3.23 10.38
N GLU A 88 12.45 -3.85 9.20
CA GLU A 88 13.03 -3.27 8.00
C GLU A 88 12.35 -1.93 7.65
N LEU A 89 11.01 -1.91 7.62
CA LEU A 89 10.24 -0.69 7.36
C LEU A 89 10.49 0.41 8.41
N LYS A 90 10.63 0.04 9.69
CA LYS A 90 10.95 1.00 10.77
C LYS A 90 12.35 1.59 10.65
N ALA A 91 13.31 0.84 10.11
CA ALA A 91 14.69 1.30 9.94
C ALA A 91 14.83 2.31 8.79
N MET A 92 13.88 2.36 7.85
CA MET A 92 13.87 3.33 6.77
C MET A 92 13.57 4.74 7.29
N ALA A 93 14.48 5.67 6.99
CA ALA A 93 14.36 7.08 7.39
C ALA A 93 13.46 7.89 6.46
N ASP A 94 13.45 7.59 5.15
CA ASP A 94 12.57 8.25 4.17
C ASP A 94 11.20 7.56 4.17
N GLU A 95 10.16 8.32 4.48
CA GLU A 95 8.78 7.86 4.47
C GLU A 95 8.32 7.40 3.08
N ASN A 96 8.83 8.03 2.00
CA ASN A 96 8.51 7.58 0.64
C ASN A 96 9.18 6.24 0.32
N GLU A 97 10.39 6.00 0.80
CA GLU A 97 11.08 4.71 0.62
C GLU A 97 10.35 3.60 1.37
N ARG A 98 9.86 3.90 2.58
CA ARG A 98 9.00 2.99 3.35
C ARG A 98 7.72 2.65 2.59
N ARG A 99 6.99 3.66 2.10
CA ARG A 99 5.74 3.45 1.34
C ARG A 99 5.97 2.73 0.00
N PHE A 100 7.07 3.03 -0.69
CA PHE A 100 7.51 2.29 -1.87
C PHE A 100 7.68 0.80 -1.54
N THR A 101 8.41 0.48 -0.47
CA THR A 101 8.67 -0.90 -0.07
C THR A 101 7.39 -1.65 0.28
N VAL A 102 6.47 -1.00 0.99
CA VAL A 102 5.14 -1.55 1.30
C VAL A 102 4.33 -1.81 0.02
N ASP A 103 4.18 -0.80 -0.84
CA ASP A 103 3.36 -0.96 -2.05
C ASP A 103 3.97 -1.97 -3.02
N ASN A 104 5.30 -2.02 -3.10
CA ASN A 104 6.02 -2.98 -3.92
C ASN A 104 5.80 -4.42 -3.43
N SER A 105 5.86 -4.66 -2.10
CA SER A 105 5.59 -5.99 -1.54
C SER A 105 4.13 -6.44 -1.73
N LEU A 106 3.21 -5.47 -1.77
CA LEU A 106 1.79 -5.68 -2.10
C LEU A 106 1.52 -5.78 -3.61
N LYS A 107 2.55 -5.66 -4.47
CA LYS A 107 2.45 -5.63 -5.94
C LYS A 107 1.57 -4.49 -6.47
N ARG A 108 1.43 -3.40 -5.72
CA ARG A 108 0.75 -2.16 -6.13
C ARG A 108 1.74 -1.25 -6.86
N TYR A 109 2.24 -1.73 -8.01
CA TYR A 109 3.37 -1.10 -8.73
C TYR A 109 3.13 0.35 -9.11
N ASP A 110 1.91 0.71 -9.51
CA ASP A 110 1.52 2.10 -9.80
C ASP A 110 1.64 3.03 -8.60
N SER A 111 1.35 2.55 -7.39
CA SER A 111 1.48 3.37 -6.17
C SER A 111 2.93 3.41 -5.71
N ALA A 112 3.61 2.25 -5.76
CA ALA A 112 5.02 2.13 -5.40
C ALA A 112 5.88 3.13 -6.18
N VAL A 113 5.78 3.15 -7.51
CA VAL A 113 6.61 4.02 -8.36
C VAL A 113 6.40 5.51 -8.08
N ARG A 114 5.19 5.92 -7.67
CA ARG A 114 4.93 7.32 -7.28
C ARG A 114 5.69 7.70 -6.01
N HIS A 115 5.71 6.82 -5.02
CA HIS A 115 6.52 7.05 -3.82
C HIS A 115 8.00 7.07 -4.19
N LEU A 116 8.46 6.17 -5.06
CA LEU A 116 9.85 6.16 -5.54
C LEU A 116 10.27 7.49 -6.19
N CYS A 117 9.38 8.12 -6.96
CA CYS A 117 9.62 9.45 -7.56
C CYS A 117 9.74 10.56 -6.50
N ARG A 118 9.10 10.40 -5.35
CA ARG A 118 9.11 11.36 -4.25
C ARG A 118 10.28 11.17 -3.28
N CYS A 119 10.96 10.02 -3.33
CA CYS A 119 12.16 9.76 -2.54
C CYS A 119 13.26 10.81 -2.81
N ARG A 120 14.10 11.05 -1.80
CA ARG A 120 15.28 11.91 -1.94
C ARG A 120 16.53 11.20 -1.42
N PRO A 121 17.67 11.23 -2.16
CA PRO A 121 17.87 11.86 -3.47
C PRO A 121 17.08 11.17 -4.59
N ILE A 122 16.85 11.89 -5.69
CA ILE A 122 16.12 11.36 -6.85
C ILE A 122 17.00 10.32 -7.54
N ARG A 123 16.43 9.13 -7.79
CA ARG A 123 17.13 7.98 -8.36
C ARG A 123 16.58 7.67 -9.76
N THR A 124 16.85 8.54 -10.74
CA THR A 124 16.26 8.49 -12.09
C THR A 124 16.45 7.13 -12.79
N GLU A 125 17.63 6.52 -12.67
CA GLU A 125 17.89 5.19 -13.24
C GLU A 125 17.02 4.09 -12.63
N GLN A 126 16.84 4.13 -11.30
CA GLN A 126 16.00 3.17 -10.59
C GLN A 126 14.53 3.33 -10.98
N ILE A 127 14.04 4.57 -11.05
CA ILE A 127 12.67 4.87 -11.47
C ILE A 127 12.42 4.37 -12.89
N THR A 128 13.32 4.70 -13.82
CA THR A 128 13.21 4.28 -15.23
C THR A 128 13.21 2.76 -15.36
N SER A 129 14.11 2.07 -14.64
CA SER A 129 14.19 0.61 -14.65
C SER A 129 12.92 -0.03 -14.08
N TYR A 130 12.39 0.53 -12.99
CA TYR A 130 11.17 0.05 -12.34
C TYR A 130 9.92 0.22 -13.23
N MET A 131 9.80 1.38 -13.88
CA MET A 131 8.73 1.66 -14.85
C MET A 131 8.76 0.66 -16.01
N LYS A 132 9.94 0.37 -16.55
CA LYS A 132 10.13 -0.63 -17.62
C LYS A 132 9.76 -2.04 -17.17
N LEU A 133 10.21 -2.44 -15.98
CA LEU A 133 9.97 -3.78 -15.45
C LEU A 133 8.48 -4.05 -15.22
N HIS A 134 7.75 -3.08 -14.65
CA HIS A 134 6.36 -3.25 -14.27
C HIS A 134 5.35 -2.67 -15.26
N ARG A 135 5.82 -2.08 -16.36
CA ARG A 135 5.01 -1.41 -17.40
C ARG A 135 4.07 -0.33 -16.84
N VAL A 136 4.53 0.39 -15.81
CA VAL A 136 3.79 1.47 -15.13
C VAL A 136 4.31 2.81 -15.61
N TYR A 137 3.58 3.46 -16.51
CA TYR A 137 4.01 4.71 -17.15
C TYR A 137 3.01 5.83 -16.92
N VAL A 138 1.74 5.58 -17.24
CA VAL A 138 0.66 6.58 -17.16
C VAL A 138 0.50 7.13 -15.73
N SER A 139 0.65 6.27 -14.73
CA SER A 139 0.51 6.61 -13.32
C SER A 139 1.59 7.55 -12.78
N VAL A 140 2.70 7.72 -13.50
CA VAL A 140 3.93 8.36 -13.02
C VAL A 140 4.25 9.67 -13.77
N ILE A 141 3.62 9.89 -14.94
CA ILE A 141 3.90 11.06 -15.80
C ILE A 141 3.74 12.37 -15.02
N ASP A 142 2.66 12.49 -14.26
CA ASP A 142 2.36 13.70 -13.52
C ASP A 142 3.34 13.91 -12.36
N GLU A 143 3.72 12.84 -11.64
CA GLU A 143 4.78 12.92 -10.63
C GLU A 143 6.13 13.32 -11.24
N LEU A 144 6.55 12.70 -12.34
CA LEU A 144 7.85 12.96 -12.96
C LEU A 144 8.01 14.41 -13.41
N ARG A 145 6.94 15.00 -13.98
CA ARG A 145 6.91 16.42 -14.36
C ARG A 145 7.18 17.37 -13.21
N THR A 146 6.85 16.99 -11.98
CA THR A 146 7.07 17.83 -10.79
C THR A 146 8.45 17.65 -10.17
N VAL A 147 9.14 16.54 -10.48
CA VAL A 147 10.37 16.12 -9.79
C VAL A 147 11.61 16.31 -10.66
N LEU A 148 11.49 16.13 -11.97
CA LEU A 148 12.61 16.13 -12.91
C LEU A 148 12.54 17.32 -13.89
N PRO A 149 13.69 17.81 -14.40
CA PRO A 149 13.72 18.75 -15.51
C PRO A 149 13.08 18.14 -16.76
N THR A 150 12.45 18.98 -17.59
CA THR A 150 11.65 18.57 -18.75
C THR A 150 12.39 17.65 -19.73
N SER A 151 13.72 17.78 -19.84
CA SER A 151 14.56 16.93 -20.70
C SER A 151 14.62 15.46 -20.25
N GLU A 152 14.78 15.19 -18.96
CA GLU A 152 14.81 13.82 -18.42
C GLU A 152 13.42 13.18 -18.46
N VAL A 153 12.37 13.99 -18.32
CA VAL A 153 10.98 13.53 -18.45
C VAL A 153 10.68 13.11 -19.89
N GLN A 154 11.21 13.82 -20.89
CA GLN A 154 11.05 13.45 -22.30
C GLN A 154 11.70 12.10 -22.61
N GLU A 155 12.95 11.88 -22.19
CA GLU A 155 13.62 10.59 -22.42
C GLU A 155 12.88 9.42 -21.75
N ALA A 156 12.37 9.62 -20.53
CA ALA A 156 11.57 8.62 -19.84
C ALA A 156 10.24 8.33 -20.56
N LEU A 157 9.59 9.35 -21.12
CA LEU A 157 8.35 9.23 -21.89
C LEU A 157 8.56 8.61 -23.28
N GLU A 158 9.65 8.94 -23.97
CA GLU A 158 10.02 8.34 -25.25
C GLU A 158 10.33 6.85 -25.08
N ALA A 159 11.08 6.49 -24.03
CA ALA A 159 11.32 5.09 -23.68
C ALA A 159 10.03 4.33 -23.37
N ALA A 160 9.05 4.98 -22.73
CA ALA A 160 7.73 4.42 -22.48
C ALA A 160 6.91 4.21 -23.76
N ALA A 161 6.89 5.22 -24.64
CA ALA A 161 6.17 5.18 -25.91
C ALA A 161 6.71 4.09 -26.85
N CYS A 162 8.04 3.92 -26.93
CA CYS A 162 8.67 2.84 -27.69
C CYS A 162 8.24 1.45 -27.18
N LEU A 163 8.20 1.24 -25.87
CA LEU A 163 7.76 -0.03 -25.29
C LEU A 163 6.27 -0.29 -25.51
N GLN A 164 5.44 0.75 -25.46
CA GLN A 164 4.00 0.60 -25.75
C GLN A 164 3.75 0.25 -27.24
N ALA A 165 4.54 0.82 -28.15
CA ALA A 165 4.52 0.47 -29.56
C ALA A 165 4.98 -0.99 -29.79
N GLU A 166 6.04 -1.45 -29.13
CA GLU A 166 6.49 -2.85 -29.20
C GLU A 166 5.45 -3.84 -28.67
N ILE A 167 4.75 -3.50 -27.57
CA ILE A 167 3.69 -4.35 -27.00
C ILE A 167 2.49 -4.46 -27.96
N LEU A 168 2.12 -3.37 -28.65
CA LEU A 168 1.05 -3.39 -29.65
C LEU A 168 1.44 -4.27 -30.85
N VAL A 169 2.67 -4.16 -31.34
CA VAL A 169 3.18 -4.98 -32.45
C VAL A 169 3.25 -6.47 -32.10
N LEU A 170 3.57 -6.82 -30.85
CA LEU A 170 3.64 -8.22 -30.40
C LEU A 170 2.27 -8.87 -30.14
N ASN A 171 1.20 -8.08 -29.96
CA ASN A 171 -0.16 -8.57 -29.74
C ASN A 171 -0.98 -8.70 -31.05
N GLU A 172 -0.39 -8.37 -32.21
CA GLU A 172 -1.01 -8.53 -33.54
C GLU A 172 -0.65 -9.85 -34.24
N PHE A 173 -0.03 -10.81 -33.53
CA PHE A 173 0.31 -12.15 -34.04
C PHE A 173 -0.31 -13.28 -33.20
#